data_AF-A0A5C7QPR7-F1
#
_entry.id   AF-A0A5C7QPR7-F1
#
_cell.length_a   1.000
_cell.length_b   1.000
_cell.length_c   1.000
_cell.angle_alpha   90.00
_cell.angle_beta   90.00
_cell.angle_gamma   90.00
#
_symmetry.space_group_name_H-M   'P 1'
#
loop_
_entity.id
_entity.type
_entity.pdbx_description
1 polymer ?
#
loop_
_entity_poly.entity_id
_entity_poly.type
_entity_poly.pdbx_seq_one_letter_code
_entity_poly.pdbx_strand_id
1 'polypeptide(L)'
;MLGYRVFLIRKDSQAQFDQVKTIADLAHFRALLGRGWIDAEIYRANQLPVIESLYQNLIPMLVAGRGDYFSRSILEINQELNPFQYPEIDIEQSLLLYYPLVIYFFVAPDNQALHDALKAGLEKAIADGSYELLLATHP
;
A
#
# COMPACT_ATOMS: atom_id res chain seq x y z
N MET A 1 7.12 -4.18 6.40
CA MET A 1 5.94 -4.80 5.75
C MET A 1 5.10 -3.83 4.93
N LEU A 2 4.93 -2.56 5.31
CA LEU A 2 4.13 -1.60 4.51
C LEU A 2 4.59 -1.38 3.07
N GLY A 3 5.89 -1.54 2.82
CA GLY A 3 6.49 -1.46 1.49
C GLY A 3 6.18 -2.66 0.59
N TYR A 4 5.57 -3.72 1.11
CA TYR A 4 5.09 -4.86 0.34
C TYR A 4 3.65 -4.58 -0.09
N ARG A 5 3.47 -4.33 -1.38
CA ARG A 5 2.21 -3.94 -1.99
C ARG A 5 1.62 -5.09 -2.77
N VAL A 6 0.37 -5.38 -2.44
CA VAL A 6 -0.51 -6.27 -3.19
C VAL A 6 -1.59 -5.43 -3.86
N PHE A 7 -2.25 -5.99 -4.87
CA PHE A 7 -3.19 -5.26 -5.71
C PHE A 7 -4.61 -5.76 -5.50
N LEU A 8 -5.56 -4.84 -5.37
CA LEU A 8 -6.95 -5.15 -5.69
C LEU A 8 -7.16 -4.93 -7.18
N ILE A 9 -7.79 -5.90 -7.83
CA ILE A 9 -8.10 -5.89 -9.26
C ILE A 9 -9.54 -6.29 -9.49
N ARG A 10 -10.06 -6.05 -10.70
CA ARG A 10 -11.32 -6.69 -11.12
C ARG A 10 -11.07 -8.18 -11.38
N LYS A 11 -12.02 -9.03 -11.03
CA LYS A 11 -11.92 -10.50 -11.17
C LYS A 11 -11.59 -10.97 -12.59
N ASP A 12 -12.08 -10.25 -13.59
CA ASP A 12 -11.85 -10.55 -15.00
C ASP A 12 -10.45 -10.18 -15.51
N SER A 13 -9.66 -9.49 -14.69
CA SER A 13 -8.37 -8.92 -15.09
C SER A 13 -7.18 -9.80 -14.69
N GLN A 14 -7.37 -10.87 -13.91
CA GLN A 14 -6.27 -11.72 -13.41
C GLN A 14 -5.38 -12.26 -14.55
N ALA A 15 -5.98 -12.74 -15.65
CA ALA A 15 -5.24 -13.26 -16.79
C ALA A 15 -4.29 -12.24 -17.44
N GLN A 16 -4.58 -10.94 -17.33
CA GLN A 16 -3.70 -9.86 -17.80
C GLN A 16 -2.53 -9.65 -16.84
N PHE A 17 -2.79 -9.67 -15.54
CA PHE A 17 -1.75 -9.56 -14.50
C PHE A 17 -0.83 -10.79 -14.46
N ASP A 18 -1.34 -11.97 -14.78
CA ASP A 18 -0.53 -13.20 -14.91
C ASP A 18 0.59 -13.06 -15.97
N GLN A 19 0.44 -12.15 -16.94
CA GLN A 19 1.46 -11.86 -17.95
C GLN A 19 2.53 -10.87 -17.49
N VAL A 20 2.32 -10.17 -16.39
CA VAL A 20 3.29 -9.20 -15.85
C VAL A 20 4.45 -9.96 -15.23
N LYS A 21 5.67 -9.71 -15.72
CA LYS A 21 6.91 -10.30 -15.18
C LYS A 21 7.94 -9.25 -14.79
N THR A 22 7.76 -8.03 -15.26
CA THR A 22 8.69 -6.92 -15.05
C THR A 22 7.95 -5.63 -14.69
N ILE A 23 8.69 -4.66 -14.15
CA ILE A 23 8.17 -3.31 -13.91
C ILE A 23 7.72 -2.64 -15.21
N ALA A 24 8.38 -2.93 -16.33
CA ALA A 24 8.00 -2.42 -17.64
C ALA A 24 6.62 -2.95 -18.07
N ASP A 25 6.34 -4.23 -17.83
CA ASP A 25 5.01 -4.81 -18.09
C ASP A 25 3.95 -4.14 -17.20
N LEU A 26 4.27 -3.91 -15.92
CA LEU A 26 3.37 -3.24 -14.98
C LEU A 26 3.09 -1.78 -15.38
N ALA A 27 4.01 -1.11 -16.08
CA ALA A 27 3.82 0.26 -16.56
C ALA A 27 2.71 0.40 -17.62
N HIS A 28 2.18 -0.71 -18.14
CA HIS A 28 0.98 -0.71 -18.99
C HIS A 28 -0.33 -0.59 -18.21
N PHE A 29 -0.29 -0.68 -16.88
CA PHE A 29 -1.45 -0.64 -16.00
C PHE A 29 -1.41 0.62 -15.12
N ARG A 30 -2.58 1.22 -14.88
CA ARG A 30 -2.73 2.46 -14.10
C ARG A 30 -3.11 2.13 -12.66
N ALA A 31 -2.25 2.53 -11.73
CA ALA A 31 -2.49 2.40 -10.31
C ALA A 31 -3.49 3.45 -9.80
N LEU A 32 -4.47 3.04 -9.02
CA LEU A 32 -5.30 3.91 -8.21
C LEU A 32 -4.61 4.12 -6.86
N LEU A 33 -4.39 5.38 -6.47
CA LEU A 33 -3.77 5.74 -5.20
C LEU A 33 -4.54 6.87 -4.52
N GLY A 34 -4.48 6.91 -3.18
CA GLY A 34 -5.07 8.00 -2.43
C GLY A 34 -4.33 9.32 -2.69
N ARG A 35 -5.08 10.41 -2.81
CA ARG A 35 -4.51 11.74 -3.03
C ARG A 35 -3.58 12.12 -1.88
N GLY A 36 -2.36 12.52 -2.21
CA GLY A 36 -1.36 12.96 -1.23
C GLY A 36 -0.65 11.82 -0.50
N TRP A 37 -0.87 10.56 -0.91
CA TRP A 37 -0.05 9.46 -0.45
C TRP A 37 1.33 9.51 -1.12
N ILE A 38 2.38 9.24 -0.33
CA ILE A 38 3.77 9.24 -0.81
C ILE A 38 4.00 8.20 -1.92
N ASP A 39 3.19 7.13 -1.96
CA ASP A 39 3.23 6.08 -2.97
C ASP A 39 3.13 6.66 -4.40
N ALA A 40 2.34 7.72 -4.61
CA ALA A 40 2.16 8.30 -5.94
C ALA A 40 3.46 8.88 -6.51
N GLU A 41 4.32 9.45 -5.67
CA GLU A 41 5.64 9.95 -6.07
C GLU A 41 6.59 8.79 -6.41
N ILE A 42 6.57 7.72 -5.62
CA ILE A 42 7.37 6.51 -5.86
C ILE A 42 7.00 5.89 -7.21
N TYR A 43 5.71 5.75 -7.51
CA TYR A 43 5.23 5.20 -8.77
C TYR A 43 5.64 6.08 -9.96
N ARG A 44 5.44 7.40 -9.86
CA ARG A 44 5.85 8.35 -10.92
C ARG A 44 7.35 8.33 -11.18
N ALA A 45 8.18 8.27 -10.13
CA ALA A 45 9.62 8.18 -10.26
C ALA A 45 10.06 6.90 -10.99
N ASN A 46 9.26 5.84 -10.93
CA ASN A 46 9.47 4.57 -11.62
C ASN A 46 8.65 4.43 -12.92
N GLN A 47 8.12 5.54 -13.44
CA GLN A 47 7.35 5.58 -14.70
C GLN A 47 6.10 4.69 -14.70
N LEU A 48 5.57 4.38 -13.51
CA LEU A 48 4.30 3.67 -13.36
C LEU A 48 3.14 4.68 -13.44
N PRO A 49 2.14 4.48 -14.31
CA PRO A 49 1.00 5.37 -14.41
C PRO A 49 0.15 5.37 -13.12
N VAL A 50 -0.24 6.56 -12.66
CA VAL A 50 -1.03 6.74 -11.42
C VAL A 50 -2.24 7.62 -11.68
N ILE A 51 -3.36 7.25 -11.07
CA ILE A 51 -4.57 8.07 -10.94
C ILE A 51 -4.85 8.25 -9.45
N GLU A 52 -4.82 9.50 -8.99
CA GLU A 52 -5.09 9.86 -7.60
C GLU A 52 -6.55 10.26 -7.38
N SER A 53 -7.13 9.81 -6.26
CA SER A 53 -8.48 10.21 -5.84
C SER A 53 -8.61 10.21 -4.32
N LEU A 54 -9.75 10.68 -3.81
CA LEU A 54 -10.08 10.50 -2.40
C LEU A 54 -10.26 9.01 -2.11
N TYR A 55 -9.84 8.57 -0.93
CA TYR A 55 -9.84 7.16 -0.53
C TYR A 55 -11.20 6.47 -0.77
N GLN A 56 -12.32 7.10 -0.36
CA GLN A 56 -13.66 6.53 -0.54
C GLN A 56 -14.06 6.27 -2.00
N ASN A 57 -13.35 6.86 -2.97
CA ASN A 57 -13.64 6.72 -4.39
C ASN A 57 -12.78 5.65 -5.07
N LEU A 58 -11.72 5.15 -4.44
CA LEU A 58 -10.74 4.28 -5.12
C LEU A 58 -11.35 2.95 -5.57
N ILE A 59 -12.06 2.25 -4.69
CA ILE A 59 -12.73 1.00 -5.06
C ILE A 59 -13.85 1.23 -6.10
N PRO A 60 -14.78 2.19 -5.93
CA PRO A 60 -15.74 2.53 -6.98
C PRO A 60 -15.11 2.86 -8.34
N MET A 61 -13.95 3.53 -8.35
CA MET A 61 -13.20 3.82 -9.57
C MET A 61 -12.58 2.58 -10.20
N LEU A 62 -12.10 1.63 -9.38
CA LEU A 62 -11.58 0.34 -9.83
C LEU A 62 -12.69 -0.48 -10.51
N VAL A 63 -13.85 -0.57 -9.86
CA VAL A 63 -15.06 -1.21 -10.40
C VAL A 63 -15.44 -0.59 -11.75
N ALA A 64 -15.42 0.75 -11.84
CA ALA A 64 -15.79 1.49 -13.04
C ALA A 64 -14.72 1.50 -14.15
N GLY A 65 -13.61 0.75 -14.03
CA GLY A 65 -12.58 0.70 -15.08
C GLY A 65 -11.71 1.95 -15.20
N ARG A 66 -11.77 2.87 -14.23
CA ARG A 66 -11.03 4.14 -14.31
C ARG A 66 -9.54 3.98 -14.02
N GLY A 67 -9.17 2.95 -13.28
CA GLY A 67 -7.81 2.44 -13.16
C GLY A 67 -7.82 0.92 -13.22
N ASP A 68 -6.63 0.34 -13.23
CA ASP A 68 -6.46 -1.09 -13.54
C ASP A 68 -6.17 -1.91 -12.28
N TYR A 69 -5.58 -1.28 -11.25
CA TYR A 69 -5.41 -1.88 -9.93
C TYR A 69 -5.39 -0.81 -8.83
N PHE A 70 -5.78 -1.19 -7.62
CA PHE A 70 -5.59 -0.40 -6.41
C PHE A 70 -4.47 -1.03 -5.57
N SER A 71 -3.35 -0.31 -5.43
CA SER A 71 -2.19 -0.78 -4.67
C SER A 71 -2.34 -0.48 -3.20
N ARG A 72 -2.25 -1.51 -2.35
CA ARG A 72 -2.31 -1.39 -0.89
C ARG A 72 -1.26 -2.25 -0.21
N SER A 73 -0.89 -1.87 1.02
CA SER A 73 -0.02 -2.69 1.86
C SER A 73 -0.68 -4.05 2.11
N ILE A 74 0.12 -5.11 2.18
CA ILE A 74 -0.34 -6.44 2.59
C ILE A 74 -0.99 -6.44 3.99
N LEU A 75 -0.64 -5.49 4.86
CA LEU A 75 -1.25 -5.33 6.19
C LEU A 75 -2.66 -4.73 6.12
N GLU A 76 -2.98 -3.96 5.07
CA GLU A 76 -4.23 -3.21 4.97
C GLU A 76 -5.25 -3.90 4.07
N ILE A 77 -4.79 -4.69 3.09
CA ILE A 77 -5.59 -5.22 1.98
C ILE A 77 -6.86 -5.97 2.41
N ASN A 78 -6.77 -6.75 3.49
CA ASN A 78 -7.88 -7.57 3.96
C ASN A 78 -9.00 -6.73 4.59
N GLN A 79 -8.69 -5.55 5.12
CA GLN A 79 -9.68 -4.62 5.66
C GLN A 79 -10.45 -3.90 4.53
N GLU A 80 -9.82 -3.77 3.36
CA GLU A 80 -10.38 -3.09 2.18
C GLU A 80 -11.33 -4.00 1.39
N LEU A 81 -11.06 -5.31 1.37
CA LEU A 81 -11.87 -6.27 0.64
C LEU A 81 -13.14 -6.61 1.44
N ASN A 82 -14.23 -5.90 1.16
CA ASN A 82 -15.56 -6.34 1.55
C ASN A 82 -16.24 -7.06 0.36
N PRO A 83 -16.19 -8.41 0.29
CA PRO A 83 -16.73 -9.17 -0.84
C PRO A 83 -18.25 -9.06 -0.97
N PHE A 84 -18.97 -8.64 0.09
CA PHE A 84 -20.40 -8.39 0.01
C PHE A 84 -20.72 -7.03 -0.65
N GLN A 85 -19.83 -6.05 -0.51
CA GLN A 85 -20.00 -4.71 -1.06
C GLN A 85 -19.46 -4.60 -2.49
N TYR A 86 -18.37 -5.31 -2.81
CA TYR A 86 -17.69 -5.26 -4.11
C TYR A 86 -17.38 -6.68 -4.63
N PRO A 87 -18.40 -7.47 -5.00
CA PRO A 87 -18.23 -8.87 -5.40
C PRO A 87 -17.41 -9.06 -6.69
N GLU A 88 -17.21 -8.01 -7.49
CA GLU A 88 -16.43 -7.99 -8.72
C GLU A 88 -14.93 -7.72 -8.52
N ILE A 89 -14.51 -7.39 -7.30
CA ILE A 89 -13.11 -7.12 -6.94
C ILE A 89 -12.50 -8.33 -6.24
N ASP A 90 -11.21 -8.57 -6.49
CA ASP A 90 -10.42 -9.60 -5.82
C ASP A 90 -8.99 -9.12 -5.57
N ILE A 91 -8.27 -9.86 -4.72
CA ILE A 91 -6.82 -9.67 -4.55
C ILE A 91 -6.12 -10.35 -5.72
N GLU A 92 -5.22 -9.62 -6.37
CA GLU A 92 -4.34 -10.15 -7.43
C GLU A 92 -3.41 -11.21 -6.84
N GLN A 93 -3.25 -12.33 -7.56
CA GLN A 93 -2.72 -13.57 -6.98
C GLN A 93 -1.24 -13.87 -7.30
N SER A 94 -0.60 -13.12 -8.18
CA SER A 94 0.70 -13.49 -8.77
C SER A 94 1.83 -12.47 -8.57
N LEU A 95 1.51 -11.23 -8.19
CA LEU A 95 2.44 -10.12 -8.11
C LEU A 95 2.57 -9.60 -6.68
N LEU A 96 3.79 -9.14 -6.40
CA LEU A 96 4.12 -8.38 -5.20
C LEU A 96 5.06 -7.26 -5.61
N LEU A 97 4.63 -6.01 -5.40
CA LEU A 97 5.50 -4.86 -5.62
C LEU A 97 6.16 -4.46 -4.30
N TYR A 98 7.48 -4.37 -4.29
CA TYR A 98 8.23 -4.00 -3.10
C TYR A 98 9.01 -2.71 -3.31
N TYR A 99 8.84 -1.76 -2.39
CA TYR A 99 9.74 -0.63 -2.21
C TYR A 99 9.90 -0.31 -0.72
N PRO A 100 11.09 0.11 -0.26
CA PRO A 100 11.29 0.46 1.15
C PRO A 100 10.37 1.62 1.55
N LEU A 101 9.50 1.38 2.54
CA LEU A 101 8.66 2.40 3.14
C LEU A 101 8.86 2.39 4.65
N VAL A 102 9.11 3.56 5.20
CA VAL A 102 9.35 3.81 6.62
C VAL A 102 8.15 4.51 7.24
N ILE A 103 7.80 4.15 8.47
CA ILE A 103 6.78 4.84 9.26
C ILE A 103 7.51 5.80 10.18
N TYR A 104 7.04 7.05 10.20
CA TYR A 104 7.51 8.05 11.14
C TYR A 104 6.38 8.43 12.10
N PHE A 105 6.73 8.60 13.37
CA PHE A 105 5.90 9.30 14.34
C PHE A 105 6.21 10.79 14.24
N PHE A 106 5.16 11.60 14.08
CA PHE A 106 5.28 13.06 14.06
C PHE A 106 4.75 13.63 15.38
N VAL A 107 5.48 14.60 15.94
CA VAL A 107 5.07 15.36 17.14
C VAL A 107 5.10 16.85 16.83
N ALA A 108 4.43 17.65 17.66
CA ALA A 108 4.48 19.11 17.54
C ALA A 108 5.94 19.61 17.71
N PRO A 109 6.38 20.63 16.95
CA PRO A 109 7.78 21.08 16.95
C PRO A 109 8.32 21.50 18.32
N ASP A 110 7.45 21.97 19.21
CA ASP A 110 7.78 22.43 20.56
C ASP A 110 7.71 21.32 21.62
N ASN A 111 7.26 20.11 21.26
CA ASN A 111 7.13 18.99 22.18
C ASN A 111 8.36 18.06 22.15
N GLN A 112 9.51 18.63 22.50
CA GLN A 112 10.79 17.90 22.52
C GLN A 112 10.76 16.71 23.49
N ALA A 113 10.07 16.84 24.62
CA ALA A 113 9.97 15.79 25.61
C ALA A 113 9.31 14.51 25.04
N LEU A 114 8.23 14.66 24.26
CA LEU A 114 7.58 13.52 23.62
C LEU A 114 8.42 12.95 22.48
N HIS A 115 9.08 13.79 21.70
CA HIS A 115 10.03 13.35 20.67
C HIS A 115 11.09 12.42 21.28
N ASP A 116 11.76 12.87 22.35
CA ASP A 116 12.87 12.14 22.96
C ASP A 116 12.40 10.83 23.60
N ALA A 117 11.22 10.85 24.23
CA ALA A 117 10.61 9.65 24.80
C ALA A 117 10.27 8.60 23.71
N LEU A 118 9.64 9.02 22.61
CA LEU A 118 9.31 8.14 21.50
C LEU A 118 10.58 7.58 20.84
N LYS A 119 11.56 8.45 20.55
CA LYS A 119 12.82 8.04 19.93
C LYS A 119 13.55 7.02 20.80
N ALA A 120 13.76 7.32 22.08
CA ALA A 120 14.47 6.42 22.99
C ALA A 120 13.72 5.09 23.21
N GLY A 121 12.39 5.13 23.28
CA GLY A 121 11.56 3.93 23.41
C GLY A 121 11.64 3.02 22.17
N LEU A 122 11.50 3.61 20.98
CA LEU A 122 11.57 2.87 19.71
C LEU A 122 12.97 2.31 19.47
N GLU A 123 14.03 3.08 19.74
CA GLU A 123 15.42 2.59 19.59
C GLU A 123 15.70 1.40 20.51
N LYS A 124 15.19 1.40 21.74
CA LYS A 124 15.30 0.26 22.66
C LYS A 124 14.51 -0.95 22.14
N ALA A 125 13.26 -0.74 21.72
CA ALA A 125 12.40 -1.81 21.24
C ALA A 125 12.94 -2.51 19.98
N ILE A 126 13.60 -1.75 19.10
CA ILE A 126 14.30 -2.29 17.94
C ILE A 126 15.55 -3.05 18.39
N ALA A 127 16.34 -2.50 19.32
CA ALA A 127 17.57 -3.13 19.78
C ALA A 127 17.35 -4.44 20.55
N ASP A 128 16.24 -4.57 21.28
CA ASP A 128 15.90 -5.76 22.06
C ASP A 128 14.95 -6.75 21.34
N GLY A 129 14.53 -6.43 20.10
CA GLY A 129 13.67 -7.27 19.27
C GLY A 129 12.18 -7.25 19.65
N SER A 130 11.79 -6.48 20.66
CA SER A 130 10.38 -6.36 21.07
C SER A 130 9.52 -5.64 20.01
N TYR A 131 10.13 -4.80 19.17
CA TYR A 131 9.47 -4.17 18.04
C TYR A 131 8.99 -5.19 17.00
N GLU A 132 9.88 -6.08 16.56
CA GLU A 132 9.57 -7.13 15.59
C GLU A 132 8.55 -8.12 16.16
N LEU A 133 8.69 -8.48 17.44
CA LEU A 133 7.76 -9.37 18.13
C LEU A 133 6.35 -8.78 18.18
N LEU A 134 6.22 -7.48 18.48
CA LEU A 134 4.94 -6.79 18.50
C LEU A 134 4.26 -6.84 17.13
N LEU A 135 4.99 -6.50 16.06
CA LEU A 135 4.45 -6.53 14.69
C LEU A 135 4.09 -7.94 14.22
N ALA A 136 4.87 -8.95 14.60
CA ALA A 136 4.60 -10.34 14.22
C ALA A 136 3.34 -10.90 14.90
N THR A 137 3.02 -10.40 16.10
CA THR A 137 1.87 -10.87 16.91
C THR A 137 0.60 -10.04 16.71
N HIS A 138 0.72 -8.84 16.13
CA HIS A 138 -0.39 -7.92 15.85
C HIS A 138 -0.28 -7.36 14.41
N PRO A 139 -0.47 -8.22 13.39
CA PRO A 139 -0.34 -7.85 11.98
C PRO A 139 -1.47 -6.91 11.49
#